data_AF-A0A1A8DNF5-F1
#
_entry.id   AF-A0A1A8DNF5-F1
#
_cell.length_a   1.000
_cell.length_b   1.000
_cell.length_c   1.000
_cell.angle_alpha   90.00
_cell.angle_beta   90.00
_cell.angle_gamma   90.00
#
_symmetry.space_group_name_H-M   'P 1'
#
loop_
_entity.id
_entity.type
_entity.pdbx_description
1 polymer ?
#
loop_
_entity_poly.entity_id
_entity_poly.type
_entity_poly.pdbx_seq_one_letter_code
_entity_poly.pdbx_strand_id
1 'polypeptide(L)' 'LGTENFNHFRSFVQQVASTLVMAKTRNDQNWARLALIEFGKENENEVAFPLTHDSNVISTGLSRLTYLDSSSSTGPAI' A
#
# COMPACT_ATOMS: atom_id res chain seq x y z
N LEU A 1 15.01 -3.26 2.75
CA LEU A 1 14.89 -2.23 1.70
C LEU A 1 15.80 -1.02 1.90
N GLY A 2 16.26 -0.59 3.07
CA GLY A 2 16.94 0.70 3.24
C GLY A 2 15.92 1.85 3.29
N THR A 3 16.06 2.73 4.27
CA THR A 3 15.06 3.75 4.64
C THR A 3 14.71 4.72 3.51
N GLU A 4 15.69 5.05 2.67
CA GLU A 4 15.51 5.97 1.52
C GLU A 4 14.62 5.36 0.44
N ASN A 5 14.86 4.10 0.06
CA ASN A 5 14.03 3.38 -0.92
C ASN A 5 12.59 3.21 -0.43
N PHE A 6 12.40 3.05 0.88
CA PHE A 6 11.07 2.96 1.48
C PHE A 6 10.30 4.29 1.41
N ASN A 7 10.99 5.42 1.58
CA ASN A 7 10.38 6.75 1.37
C ASN A 7 10.02 6.98 -0.11
N HIS A 8 10.85 6.51 -1.03
CA HIS A 8 10.54 6.52 -2.46
C HIS A 8 9.33 5.64 -2.80
N PHE A 9 9.24 4.45 -2.20
CA PHE A 9 8.08 3.57 -2.36
C PHE A 9 6.78 4.25 -1.91
N ARG A 10 6.76 4.87 -0.73
CA ARG A 10 5.57 5.62 -0.25
C ARG A 10 5.15 6.70 -1.22
N SER A 11 6.12 7.48 -1.69
CA SER A 11 5.89 8.58 -2.64
C SER A 11 5.34 8.04 -3.96
N PHE A 12 5.87 6.93 -4.44
CA PHE A 12 5.40 6.25 -5.64
C PHE A 12 3.96 5.78 -5.50
N VAL A 13 3.60 5.06 -4.42
CA VAL A 13 2.22 4.57 -4.21
C VAL A 13 1.24 5.75 -4.09
N GLN A 14 1.64 6.82 -3.41
CA GLN A 14 0.82 8.02 -3.31
C GLN A 14 0.60 8.68 -4.68
N GLN A 15 1.63 8.73 -5.52
CA GLN A 15 1.52 9.30 -6.87
C GLN A 15 0.65 8.44 -7.79
N VAL A 16 0.74 7.11 -7.68
CA VAL A 16 -0.15 6.17 -8.37
C VAL A 16 -1.61 6.39 -7.96
N ALA A 17 -1.88 6.46 -6.65
CA ALA A 17 -3.23 6.71 -6.14
C ALA A 17 -3.80 8.07 -6.59
N SER A 18 -2.95 9.09 -6.75
CA SER A 18 -3.36 10.41 -7.23
C SER A 18 -3.60 10.48 -8.75
N THR A 19 -2.98 9.57 -9.51
CA THR A 19 -3.09 9.53 -10.98
C THR A 19 -4.25 8.66 -11.45
N LEU A 20 -4.55 7.61 -10.69
CA LEU A 20 -5.69 6.74 -10.97
C LEU A 20 -6.99 7.48 -10.69
N VAL A 21 -7.93 7.37 -11.62
CA VAL A 21 -9.29 7.83 -11.33
C VAL A 21 -9.97 6.76 -10.49
N MET A 22 -10.13 7.08 -9.20
CA MET A 22 -10.64 6.17 -8.18
C MET A 22 -12.16 6.04 -8.25
N ALA A 23 -12.66 4.88 -7.82
CA ALA A 23 -14.09 4.64 -7.68
C ALA A 23 -14.76 5.68 -6.78
N LYS A 24 -15.95 6.12 -7.18
CA LYS A 24 -16.73 7.10 -6.40
C LYS A 24 -17.53 6.42 -5.29
N THR A 25 -17.82 5.13 -5.44
CA THR A 25 -18.61 4.36 -4.48
C THR A 25 -18.10 2.92 -4.37
N ARG A 26 -18.51 2.22 -3.32
CA ARG A 26 -18.19 0.80 -3.08
C ARG A 26 -18.75 -0.16 -4.15
N ASN A 27 -19.77 0.24 -4.91
CA ASN A 27 -20.35 -0.59 -5.97
C ASN A 27 -19.93 -0.15 -7.38
N ASP A 28 -19.08 0.87 -7.48
CA ASP A 28 -18.61 1.38 -8.75
C ASP A 28 -17.54 0.44 -9.34
N GLN A 29 -17.89 -0.23 -10.45
CA GLN A 29 -17.04 -1.21 -11.12
C GLN A 29 -16.14 -0.59 -12.20
N ASN A 30 -16.36 0.69 -12.53
CA ASN A 30 -15.74 1.32 -13.71
C ASN A 30 -14.39 1.99 -13.42
N TRP A 31 -14.00 2.06 -12.14
CA TRP A 31 -12.89 2.89 -11.69
C TRP A 31 -12.03 2.15 -10.66
N ALA A 32 -10.81 2.65 -10.45
CA ALA A 32 -9.79 1.92 -9.70
C ALA A 32 -10.08 1.83 -8.19
N ARG A 33 -9.55 0.77 -7.59
CA ARG A 33 -9.46 0.55 -6.14
C ARG A 33 -8.07 0.03 -5.81
N LEU A 34 -7.56 0.39 -4.64
CA LEU A 34 -6.21 0.03 -4.23
C LEU A 34 -6.26 -0.71 -2.88
N ALA A 35 -5.41 -1.73 -2.76
CA ALA A 35 -5.09 -2.41 -1.52
C ALA A 35 -3.58 -2.44 -1.40
N LEU A 36 -3.04 -2.35 -0.18
CA LEU A 36 -1.61 -2.45 0.06
C LEU A 36 -1.33 -3.36 1.24
N ILE A 37 -0.48 -4.35 0.99
CA ILE A 37 -0.01 -5.32 1.97
C ILE A 37 1.52 -5.31 1.89
N GLU A 38 2.18 -5.11 3.02
CA GLU A 38 3.62 -5.22 3.17
C GLU A 38 3.96 -6.63 3.69
N PHE A 39 4.98 -7.26 3.10
CA PHE A 39 5.46 -8.58 3.48
C PHE A 39 6.89 -8.45 4.05
N GLY A 40 7.07 -8.84 5.31
CA GLY A 40 8.34 -8.88 6.02
C GLY A 40 8.92 -10.31 6.13
N LYS A 41 9.34 -10.72 7.34
CA LYS A 41 9.70 -12.12 7.64
C LYS A 41 8.47 -13.01 7.78
N GLU A 42 8.66 -14.31 8.01
CA GLU A 42 7.59 -15.28 8.24
C GLU A 42 6.60 -14.75 9.31
N ASN A 43 5.34 -14.52 8.88
CA ASN A 43 4.23 -13.95 9.65
C ASN A 43 4.23 -12.43 9.91
N GLU A 44 5.15 -11.65 9.33
CA GLU A 44 5.13 -10.19 9.35
C GLU A 44 4.41 -9.64 8.10
N ASN A 45 3.12 -9.96 7.95
CA ASN A 45 2.30 -9.35 6.91
C ASN A 45 1.51 -8.19 7.53
N GLU A 46 1.79 -6.96 7.09
CA GLU A 46 1.05 -5.79 7.54
C GLU A 46 0.11 -5.30 6.44
N VAL A 47 -1.19 -5.30 6.72
CA VAL A 47 -2.18 -4.69 5.84
C VAL A 47 -2.18 -3.19 6.10
N ALA A 48 -1.48 -2.43 5.26
CA ALA A 48 -1.42 -0.97 5.36
C ALA A 48 -2.80 -0.34 5.16
N PHE A 49 -3.55 -0.86 4.19
CA PHE A 49 -4.98 -0.58 4.02
C PHE A 49 -5.66 -1.68 3.19
N PRO A 50 -6.92 -2.05 3.54
CA PRO A 50 -7.72 -2.97 2.74
C PRO A 50 -8.14 -2.32 1.41
N LEU A 51 -8.70 -3.13 0.50
CA LEU A 51 -9.20 -2.64 -0.79
C LEU A 51 -10.16 -1.46 -0.62
N THR A 52 -9.74 -0.28 -1.07
CA THR A 52 -10.45 0.98 -0.87
C THR A 52 -10.36 1.90 -2.09
N HIS A 53 -11.30 2.84 -2.16
CA HIS A 53 -11.27 3.97 -3.08
C HIS A 53 -11.07 5.31 -2.34
N ASP A 54 -11.02 5.28 -1.01
CA ASP A 54 -10.96 6.48 -0.18
C ASP A 54 -9.51 6.98 -0.05
N SER A 55 -9.27 8.18 -0.56
CA SER A 55 -7.96 8.84 -0.53
C SER A 55 -7.45 9.08 0.90
N ASN A 56 -8.34 9.35 1.86
CA ASN A 56 -7.95 9.52 3.26
C ASN A 56 -7.48 8.20 3.88
N VAL A 57 -8.14 7.09 3.54
CA VAL A 57 -7.73 5.75 3.98
C VAL A 57 -6.36 5.39 3.40
N ILE A 58 -6.15 5.68 2.10
CA ILE A 58 -4.86 5.45 1.43
C ILE A 58 -3.75 6.30 2.06
N SER A 59 -3.95 7.61 2.19
CA SER A 59 -2.97 8.53 2.78
C SER A 59 -2.63 8.17 4.23
N THR A 60 -3.66 7.84 5.03
CA THR A 60 -3.46 7.42 6.42
C THR A 60 -2.68 6.11 6.50
N GLY A 61 -3.01 5.11 5.68
CA GLY A 61 -2.30 3.83 5.66
C GLY A 61 -0.83 4.00 5.23
N LEU A 62 -0.56 4.81 4.20
CA LEU A 62 0.81 5.12 3.77
C LEU A 62 1.63 5.86 4.84
N SER A 63 1.01 6.73 5.63
CA SER A 63 1.68 7.42 6.73
C SER A 63 2.05 6.49 7.89
N ARG A 64 1.24 5.45 8.11
CA ARG A 64 1.36 4.48 9.21
C ARG A 64 2.26 3.30 8.92
N LEU A 65 2.55 3.04 7.64
CA LEU A 65 3.62 2.14 7.24
C LEU A 65 4.83 2.44 8.13
N THR A 66 5.58 1.43 8.53
CA THR A 66 6.83 1.61 9.27
C THR A 66 7.84 0.74 8.59
N TYR A 67 9.04 1.28 8.35
CA TYR A 67 10.08 0.48 7.69
C TYR A 67 10.47 -0.65 8.64
N LEU A 68 10.02 -1.86 8.34
CA LEU A 68 10.43 -3.06 9.07
C LEU A 68 11.80 -3.46 8.52
N ASP A 69 12.85 -3.33 9.33
CA ASP A 69 14.23 -3.69 8.96
C ASP A 69 14.46 -5.21 8.95
N SER A 70 13.51 -5.93 8.36
CA SER A 70 13.46 -7.39 8.36
C SER A 70 13.63 -7.90 6.94
N SER A 71 14.74 -8.61 6.73
CA SER A 71 15.07 -9.43 5.56
C SER A 71 13.83 -9.97 4.83
N SER A 72 13.63 -9.53 3.59
CA SER A 72 12.49 -9.92 2.76
C SER A 72 12.47 -11.44 2.52
N SER A 73 11.42 -12.12 2.99
CA SER A 73 11.06 -13.44 2.47
C SER A 73 9.98 -13.23 1.40
N THR A 74 10.37 -13.29 0.13
CA THR A 74 9.45 -13.14 -1.01
C THR A 74 8.66 -14.42 -1.30
N GLY A 75 8.89 -15.50 -0.55
CA GLY A 75 8.23 -16.80 -0.71
C GLY A 75 6.69 -16.79 -0.60
N PRO A 76 6.05 -15.96 0.24
CA PRO A 76 4.59 -15.89 0.34
C PRO A 76 3.92 -14.96 -0.68
N ALA A 77 4.67 -14.28 -1.55
CA ALA A 77 4.17 -13.14 -2.32
C ALA A 77 3.41 -13.50 -3.62
N ILE A 78 3.08 -14.77 -3.88
CA ILE A 78 2.36 -15.19 -5.11
C ILE A 78 1.28 -16.22 -4.79
#